data_AF-A0A914UGL8-F1
#
_entry.id   AF-A0A914UGL8-F1
#
_cell.length_a   1.000
_cell.length_b   1.000
_cell.length_c   1.000
_cell.angle_alpha   90.00
_cell.angle_beta   90.00
_cell.angle_gamma   90.00
#
_symmetry.space_group_name_H-M   'P 1'
#
loop_
_entity.id
_entity.type
_entity.pdbx_description
1 polymer ?
#
loop_
_entity_poly.entity_id
_entity_poly.type
_entity_poly.pdbx_seq_one_letter_code
_entity_poly.pdbx_strand_id
1 'polypeptide(L)' 'MGAVKANNYFRPAALIALYDRNVFALVAHIAEAGYAWKLATDFGLSKESRKKWLIQTFILGFPSLKILRSYRRSRRN' A
#
# COMPACT_ATOMS: atom_id res chain seq x y z
N MET A 1 28.11 -12.56 -45.83
CA MET A 1 28.23 -12.88 -44.39
C MET A 1 28.16 -11.55 -43.65
N GLY A 2 27.13 -11.14 -42.92
CA GLY A 2 26.01 -11.84 -42.30
C GLY A 2 25.70 -11.07 -41.01
N ALA A 3 25.06 -9.90 -41.18
CA ALA A 3 24.39 -9.07 -40.17
C ALA A 3 25.09 -8.84 -38.80
N VAL A 4 26.01 -7.86 -38.75
CA VAL A 4 26.23 -7.07 -37.52
C VAL A 4 25.32 -5.84 -37.60
N LYS A 5 24.04 -6.00 -37.23
CA LYS A 5 23.10 -4.87 -37.05
C LYS A 5 21.98 -5.24 -36.07
N ALA A 6 22.12 -4.79 -34.82
CA ALA A 6 21.07 -4.05 -34.08
C ALA A 6 21.51 -3.92 -32.62
N ASN A 7 22.29 -2.87 -32.36
CA ASN A 7 22.49 -2.30 -31.05
C ASN A 7 21.18 -1.62 -30.60
N ASN A 8 20.66 -2.06 -29.44
CA ASN A 8 19.73 -1.36 -28.54
C ASN A 8 18.37 -0.88 -29.08
N TYR A 9 17.45 -0.53 -28.15
CA TYR A 9 16.05 -0.08 -28.36
C TYR A 9 15.08 -1.24 -28.67
N PHE A 10 14.05 -1.61 -27.90
CA PHE A 10 13.15 -0.84 -27.05
C PHE A 10 12.26 -1.87 -26.30
N ARG A 11 12.51 -2.17 -25.01
CA ARG A 11 11.45 -2.63 -24.08
C ARG A 11 11.15 -1.59 -22.98
N PRO A 12 10.95 -0.30 -23.30
CA PRO A 12 10.53 0.67 -22.30
C PRO A 12 9.14 0.34 -21.77
N ALA A 13 8.31 -0.39 -22.49
CA ALA A 13 7.02 -0.85 -21.96
C ALA A 13 7.18 -1.67 -20.67
N ALA A 14 8.21 -2.50 -20.53
CA ALA A 14 8.42 -3.29 -19.32
C ALA A 14 8.99 -2.45 -18.17
N LEU A 15 9.93 -1.53 -18.46
CA LEU A 15 10.52 -0.66 -17.45
C LEU A 15 9.56 0.44 -16.97
N ILE A 16 8.77 1.03 -17.89
CA ILE A 16 7.70 1.98 -17.59
C ILE A 16 6.58 1.26 -16.83
N ALA A 17 6.14 0.07 -17.25
CA ALA A 17 5.08 -0.66 -16.53
C ALA A 17 5.49 -1.16 -15.13
N LEU A 18 6.78 -1.35 -14.86
CA LEU A 18 7.29 -1.63 -13.52
C LEU A 18 7.38 -0.34 -12.69
N TYR A 19 7.74 0.77 -13.31
CA TYR A 19 7.77 2.09 -12.65
C TYR A 19 6.36 2.51 -12.20
N ASP A 20 5.36 2.40 -13.07
CA ASP A 20 3.99 2.80 -12.77
C ASP A 20 3.37 1.95 -11.65
N ARG A 21 3.53 0.62 -11.69
CA ARG A 21 2.93 -0.26 -10.69
C ARG A 21 3.49 -0.07 -9.29
N ASN A 22 4.78 0.19 -9.18
CA ASN A 22 5.43 0.40 -7.87
C ASN A 22 4.99 1.73 -7.25
N VAL A 23 4.84 2.78 -8.06
CA VAL A 23 4.31 4.08 -7.59
C VAL A 23 2.84 3.94 -7.17
N PHE A 24 2.01 3.27 -7.97
CA PHE A 24 0.62 2.99 -7.61
C PHE A 24 0.50 2.19 -6.31
N ALA A 25 1.32 1.14 -6.14
CA ALA A 25 1.35 0.34 -4.92
C ALA A 25 1.75 1.20 -3.71
N LEU A 26 2.79 2.01 -3.83
CA LEU A 26 3.23 2.90 -2.75
C LEU A 26 2.11 3.89 -2.37
N VAL A 27 1.48 4.53 -3.35
CA VAL A 27 0.36 5.46 -3.12
C VAL A 27 -0.82 4.76 -2.44
N ALA A 28 -1.15 3.53 -2.87
CA ALA A 28 -2.19 2.73 -2.24
C ALA A 28 -1.85 2.42 -0.77
N HIS A 29 -0.64 1.96 -0.46
CA HIS A 29 -0.20 1.70 0.91
C HIS A 29 -0.21 2.95 1.79
N ILE A 30 0.16 4.12 1.26
CA ILE A 30 0.06 5.41 1.98
C ILE A 30 -1.40 5.74 2.28
N ALA A 31 -2.29 5.63 1.28
CA ALA A 31 -3.72 5.91 1.45
C ALA A 31 -4.37 4.95 2.47
N GLU A 32 -4.05 3.66 2.41
CA GLU A 32 -4.53 2.65 3.35
C GLU A 32 -4.05 2.92 4.78
N ALA A 33 -2.76 3.26 4.95
CA ALA A 33 -2.20 3.59 6.25
C ALA A 33 -2.83 4.87 6.85
N GLY A 34 -3.07 5.89 6.01
CA GLY A 34 -3.78 7.10 6.41
C GLY A 34 -5.23 6.82 6.84
N TYR A 35 -5.94 5.96 6.11
CA TYR A 35 -7.29 5.54 6.50
C TYR A 35 -7.29 4.75 7.81
N ALA A 36 -6.33 3.85 8.03
CA ALA A 36 -6.17 3.13 9.31
C ALA A 36 -5.97 4.10 10.48
N TRP A 37 -5.15 5.14 10.30
CA TRP A 37 -4.93 6.16 11.31
C TRP A 37 -6.19 6.96 11.66
N LYS A 38 -6.95 7.38 10.63
CA LYS A 38 -8.24 8.06 10.83
C LYS A 38 -9.20 7.15 11.60
N LEU A 39 -9.36 5.91 11.16
CA LEU A 39 -10.26 4.94 11.78
C LEU A 39 -9.87 4.64 13.24
N ALA A 40 -8.57 4.51 13.51
CA ALA A 40 -8.07 4.31 14.87
C ALA A 40 -8.24 5.57 15.75
N THR A 41 -8.22 6.77 15.17
CA THR A 41 -8.56 8.03 15.86
C THR A 41 -10.05 8.09 16.18
N ASP A 42 -10.92 7.71 15.25
CA ASP A 42 -12.38 7.66 15.46
C ASP A 42 -12.77 6.66 16.57
N PHE A 43 -11.94 5.65 16.85
CA PHE A 43 -12.13 4.71 17.98
C PHE A 43 -11.55 5.18 19.31
N GLY A 44 -10.94 6.37 19.35
CA GLY A 44 -10.27 6.84 20.56
C GLY A 44 -9.08 5.97 20.97
N LEU A 45 -8.46 5.23 20.04
CA LEU A 45 -7.27 4.45 20.35
C LEU A 45 -6.11 5.37 20.73
N SER A 46 -5.29 4.91 21.67
CA SER A 46 -4.10 5.65 22.13
C SER A 46 -3.19 5.99 20.93
N LYS A 47 -2.40 7.06 21.07
CA LYS A 47 -1.48 7.51 20.01
C LYS A 47 -0.48 6.40 19.62
N GLU A 48 -0.07 5.56 20.58
CA GLU A 48 0.80 4.41 20.32
C GLU A 48 0.10 3.32 19.51
N SER A 49 -1.14 2.96 19.89
CA SER A 49 -1.92 1.98 19.13
C SER A 49 -2.20 2.47 17.71
N ARG A 50 -2.46 3.77 17.52
CA ARG A 50 -2.62 4.38 16.19
C ARG A 50 -1.36 4.25 15.34
N LYS A 51 -0.17 4.49 15.91
CA LYS A 51 1.11 4.31 15.20
C LYS A 51 1.33 2.85 14.79
N LYS A 52 1.00 1.90 15.68
CA LYS A 52 1.07 0.46 15.37
C LYS A 52 0.13 0.10 14.21
N TRP A 53 -1.10 0.61 14.20
CA TRP A 53 -2.04 0.47 13.08
C TRP A 53 -1.55 1.09 11.78
N LEU A 54 -0.93 2.27 11.82
CA LEU A 54 -0.36 2.90 10.63
C LEU A 54 0.80 2.06 10.05
N ILE A 55 1.76 1.65 10.89
CA ILE A 55 2.93 0.88 10.44
C ILE A 55 2.52 -0.49 9.90
N GLN A 56 1.65 -1.22 10.61
CA GLN A 56 1.22 -2.54 10.16
C GLN A 56 0.42 -2.46 8.85
N THR A 57 -0.43 -1.44 8.67
CA THR A 57 -1.20 -1.26 7.44
C THR A 57 -0.32 -0.80 6.27
N PHE A 58 0.71 0.00 6.54
CA PHE A 58 1.67 0.36 5.50
C PHE A 58 2.46 -0.85 4.98
N ILE A 59 2.86 -1.78 5.86
CA ILE A 59 3.65 -2.96 5.49
C ILE A 59 2.78 -4.09 4.92
N LEU A 60 1.64 -4.40 5.57
CA LEU A 60 0.79 -5.54 5.21
C LEU A 60 -0.34 -5.17 4.24
N GLY A 61 -0.68 -3.88 4.13
CA GLY A 61 -1.81 -3.40 3.33
C GLY A 61 -3.19 -3.75 3.91
N PHE A 62 -4.17 -3.87 3.01
CA PHE A 62 -5.59 -4.13 3.26
C PHE A 62 -5.97 -5.23 4.30
N PRO A 63 -5.27 -6.37 4.43
CA PRO A 63 -5.61 -7.41 5.40
C PRO A 63 -5.65 -6.89 6.85
N SER A 64 -4.73 -6.01 7.21
CA SER A 64 -4.70 -5.39 8.55
C SER A 64 -5.95 -4.52 8.81
N LEU A 65 -6.39 -3.78 7.79
CA LEU A 65 -7.58 -2.94 7.83
C LEU A 65 -8.85 -3.74 8.15
N LYS A 66 -8.92 -4.99 7.67
CA LYS A 66 -10.05 -5.90 7.91
C LYS A 66 -10.19 -6.24 9.40
N ILE A 67 -9.07 -6.43 10.11
CA ILE A 67 -9.05 -6.68 11.55
C ILE A 67 -9.54 -5.45 12.31
N LEU A 68 -9.04 -4.25 11.95
CA LEU A 68 -9.48 -3.00 12.58
C LEU A 68 -10.98 -2.72 12.35
N ARG A 69 -11.50 -3.03 11.16
CA ARG A 69 -12.93 -2.95 10.85
C ARG A 69 -13.76 -4.02 11.57
N SER A 70 -13.21 -5.21 11.79
CA SER A 70 -13.87 -6.26 12.58
C SER A 70 -13.97 -5.84 14.06
N TYR A 71 -12.90 -5.26 14.61
CA TYR A 71 -12.89 -4.68 15.95
C TYR A 71 -13.97 -3.61 16.12
N ARG A 72 -14.14 -2.72 15.12
CA ARG A 72 -15.25 -1.75 15.08
C ARG A 72 -16.62 -2.40 15.23
N ARG A 73 -16.86 -3.47 14.48
CA ARG A 73 -18.16 -4.14 14.45
C ARG A 73 -18.46 -4.80 15.79
N SER A 74 -17.45 -5.40 16.41
CA SER A 74 -17.57 -6.00 17.75
C SER A 74 -17.88 -4.95 18.84
N ARG A 75 -17.27 -3.75 18.77
CA ARG A 75 -17.52 -2.65 19.71
C ARG A 75 -18.88 -1.94 19.56
N ARG A 76 -19.60 -2.19 18.47
CA ARG A 76 -20.86 -1.49 18.11
C ARG A 76 -22.11 -2.36 18.31
N ASN A 77 -21.94 -3.67 18.56
CA ASN A 77 -22.96 -4.55 19.10
C ASN A 77 -22.87 -4.56 20.62
#